data_AF-A0A7R9AIX6-F1
#
_entry.id   AF-A0A7R9AIX6-F1
#
_cell.length_a   1.000
_cell.length_b   1.000
_cell.length_c   1.000
_cell.angle_alpha   90.00
_cell.angle_beta   90.00
_cell.angle_gamma   90.00
#
_symmetry.space_group_name_H-M   'P 1'
#
loop_
_entity.id
_entity.type
_entity.pdbx_description
1 polymer ?
#
loop_
_entity_poly.entity_id
_entity_poly.type
_entity_poly.pdbx_seq_one_letter_code
_entity_poly.pdbx_strand_id
1 'polypeptide(L)'
;RFTYEEAQEVIETGKGDHADVIKLLQSIASIWREERFQKGAINFEAPEVQFVLDKDGVPLDIIPKVQKEANWLIEEYMLRANTSVARALDVYTKKKLIPAGVYRDHDVPDMAKLEQFRDSALKLGGHKLKKIDKPEQAAKILNDFLGS
;
A
#
# COMPACT_ATOMS: atom_id res chain seq x y z
N ARG A 1 -23.87 -3.77 0.44
CA ARG A 1 -22.89 -2.79 1.01
C ARG A 1 -22.13 -3.54 2.08
N PHE A 2 -20.81 -3.45 2.11
CA PHE A 2 -19.98 -4.12 3.10
C PHE A 2 -19.11 -3.08 3.81
N THR A 3 -18.93 -3.25 5.10
CA THR A 3 -17.82 -2.69 5.89
C THR A 3 -16.55 -3.50 5.65
N TYR A 4 -15.40 -2.98 6.08
CA TYR A 4 -14.14 -3.73 5.96
C TYR A 4 -14.15 -4.97 6.86
N GLU A 5 -14.80 -4.88 8.02
CA GLU A 5 -14.93 -5.96 8.98
C GLU A 5 -15.80 -7.09 8.43
N GLU A 6 -16.95 -6.77 7.84
CA GLU A 6 -17.82 -7.77 7.20
C GLU A 6 -17.12 -8.44 6.02
N ALA A 7 -16.44 -7.67 5.17
CA ALA A 7 -15.69 -8.23 4.05
C ALA A 7 -14.53 -9.13 4.53
N GLN A 8 -13.87 -8.74 5.62
CA GLN A 8 -12.80 -9.53 6.24
C GLN A 8 -13.33 -10.87 6.76
N GLU A 9 -14.47 -10.87 7.44
CA GLU A 9 -15.09 -12.11 7.93
C GLU A 9 -15.44 -13.06 6.77
N VAL A 10 -15.96 -12.52 5.65
CA VAL A 10 -16.24 -13.32 4.45
C VAL A 10 -14.96 -13.91 3.85
N ILE A 11 -13.87 -13.13 3.82
CA ILE A 11 -12.57 -13.59 3.31
C ILE A 11 -12.03 -14.75 4.17
N GLU A 12 -12.09 -14.63 5.50
CA GLU A 12 -11.55 -15.62 6.43
C GLU A 12 -12.41 -16.89 6.51
N THR A 13 -13.72 -16.73 6.60
CA THR A 13 -14.63 -17.86 6.83
C THR A 13 -15.13 -18.51 5.54
N GLY A 14 -15.10 -17.77 4.43
CA GLY A 14 -15.74 -18.16 3.18
C GLY A 14 -17.26 -18.29 3.25
N LYS A 15 -17.89 -17.67 4.24
CA LYS A 15 -19.35 -17.69 4.42
C LYS A 15 -19.88 -16.26 4.35
N GLY A 16 -21.14 -16.12 3.94
CA GLY A 16 -21.83 -14.84 3.81
C GLY A 16 -22.16 -14.48 2.36
N ASP A 17 -22.76 -13.31 2.19
CA ASP A 17 -23.21 -12.85 0.87
C ASP A 17 -22.03 -12.65 -0.08
N HIS A 18 -22.19 -13.12 -1.31
CA HIS A 18 -21.18 -13.01 -2.37
C HIS A 18 -19.80 -13.59 -2.02
N ALA A 19 -19.72 -14.56 -1.10
CA ALA A 19 -18.46 -15.15 -0.65
C ALA A 19 -17.55 -15.61 -1.79
N ASP A 20 -18.11 -16.30 -2.81
CA ASP A 20 -17.34 -16.76 -3.96
C ASP A 20 -16.69 -15.61 -4.74
N VAL A 21 -17.44 -14.52 -4.95
CA VAL A 21 -16.96 -13.32 -5.66
C VAL A 21 -15.90 -12.62 -4.83
N ILE A 22 -16.15 -12.39 -3.54
CA ILE A 22 -15.21 -11.71 -2.64
C ILE A 22 -13.89 -12.48 -2.56
N LYS A 23 -13.94 -13.82 -2.43
CA LYS A 23 -12.74 -14.66 -2.40
C LYS A 23 -11.98 -14.65 -3.73
N LEU A 24 -12.68 -14.62 -4.86
CA LEU A 24 -12.05 -14.48 -6.16
C LEU A 24 -11.35 -13.11 -6.29
N LEU A 25 -12.01 -12.03 -5.89
CA LEU A 25 -11.40 -10.71 -5.92
C LEU A 25 -10.17 -10.65 -5.01
N GLN A 26 -10.25 -11.26 -3.82
CA GLN A 26 -9.16 -11.36 -2.86
C GLN A 26 -7.96 -12.11 -3.43
N SER A 27 -8.16 -13.26 -4.07
CA SER A 27 -7.05 -14.02 -4.64
C SER A 27 -6.31 -13.24 -5.73
N ILE A 28 -7.06 -12.52 -6.57
CA ILE A 28 -6.48 -11.63 -7.59
C ILE A 28 -5.71 -10.47 -6.93
N ALA A 29 -6.28 -9.83 -5.91
CA ALA A 29 -5.61 -8.75 -5.18
C ALA A 29 -4.30 -9.22 -4.52
N SER A 30 -4.31 -10.39 -3.89
CA SER A 30 -3.09 -10.98 -3.29
C SER A 30 -1.99 -11.21 -4.32
N ILE A 31 -2.33 -11.71 -5.53
CA ILE A 31 -1.37 -11.87 -6.63
C ILE A 31 -0.79 -10.52 -7.05
N TRP A 32 -1.64 -9.51 -7.23
CA TRP A 32 -1.18 -8.17 -7.61
C TRP A 32 -0.31 -7.51 -6.55
N ARG A 33 -0.62 -7.72 -5.27
CA ARG A 33 0.16 -7.22 -4.15
C ARG A 33 1.56 -7.82 -4.15
N GLU A 34 1.65 -9.14 -4.31
CA GLU A 34 2.92 -9.86 -4.43
C GLU A 34 3.74 -9.32 -5.62
N GLU A 35 3.14 -9.21 -6.80
CA GLU A 35 3.82 -8.61 -7.97
C GLU A 35 4.29 -7.18 -7.72
N ARG A 36 3.49 -6.38 -7.01
CA ARG A 36 3.76 -4.97 -6.70
C ARG A 36 4.98 -4.84 -5.79
N PHE A 37 5.06 -5.66 -4.74
CA PHE A 37 6.24 -5.70 -3.86
C PHE A 37 7.48 -6.26 -4.56
N GLN A 38 7.33 -7.30 -5.40
CA GLN A 38 8.44 -7.80 -6.23
C GLN A 38 9.01 -6.74 -7.18
N LYS A 39 8.17 -5.82 -7.67
CA LYS A 39 8.56 -4.69 -8.52
C LYS A 39 9.14 -3.50 -7.74
N GLY A 40 9.31 -3.62 -6.42
CA GLY A 40 9.90 -2.57 -5.59
C GLY A 40 8.90 -1.52 -5.13
N ALA A 41 7.63 -1.87 -4.90
CA ALA A 41 6.81 -1.06 -4.00
C ALA A 41 7.32 -1.20 -2.57
N ILE A 42 7.27 -0.13 -1.78
CA ILE A 42 7.73 -0.14 -0.38
C ILE A 42 6.53 -0.23 0.54
N ASN A 43 6.57 -1.12 1.53
CA ASN A 43 5.57 -1.11 2.60
C ASN A 43 5.94 -0.07 3.66
N PHE A 44 5.50 1.17 3.49
CA PHE A 44 5.64 2.23 4.50
C PHE A 44 4.41 2.29 5.41
N GLU A 45 3.94 1.15 5.93
CA GLU A 45 2.90 1.15 6.96
C GLU A 45 3.43 1.86 8.22
N ALA A 46 3.12 3.14 8.32
CA ALA A 46 3.26 3.88 9.56
C ALA A 46 2.15 3.41 10.51
N PRO A 47 2.44 3.19 11.81
CA PRO A 47 1.41 2.87 12.77
C PRO A 47 0.42 4.04 12.86
N GLU A 48 -0.72 3.90 12.18
CA GLU A 48 -1.85 4.80 12.33
C GLU A 48 -2.62 4.44 13.60
N VAL A 49 -3.23 5.44 14.23
CA VAL A 49 -4.08 5.24 15.42
C VAL A 49 -5.53 5.60 15.12
N GLN A 50 -6.44 4.87 15.75
CA GLN A 50 -7.87 5.13 15.73
C GLN A 50 -8.33 5.51 17.14
N PHE A 51 -9.10 6.59 17.23
CA PHE A 51 -9.72 7.01 18.49
C PHE A 51 -11.04 6.28 18.69
N VAL A 52 -11.19 5.64 19.86
CA VAL A 52 -12.48 5.11 20.32
C VAL A 52 -13.19 6.25 21.01
N LEU A 53 -14.31 6.69 20.47
CA LEU A 53 -15.09 7.81 21.01
C LEU A 53 -16.33 7.29 21.76
N ASP A 54 -16.78 8.03 22.76
CA ASP A 54 -18.10 7.85 23.35
C ASP A 54 -19.21 8.46 22.46
N LYS A 55 -20.45 8.35 22.94
CA LYS A 55 -21.65 8.89 22.26
C LYS A 55 -21.63 10.42 22.07
N ASP A 56 -20.87 11.13 22.89
CA ASP A 56 -20.75 12.59 22.89
C ASP A 56 -19.49 13.06 22.12
N GLY A 57 -18.74 12.11 21.54
CA GLY A 57 -17.55 12.35 20.72
C GLY A 57 -16.25 12.49 21.53
N VAL A 58 -16.27 12.14 22.82
CA VAL A 58 -15.10 12.24 23.70
C VAL A 58 -14.21 11.01 23.52
N PRO A 59 -12.89 11.16 23.30
CA PRO A 59 -11.97 10.03 23.19
C PRO A 59 -11.87 9.25 24.50
N LEU A 60 -12.26 7.98 24.45
CA LEU A 60 -12.11 7.00 25.54
C LEU A 60 -10.79 6.26 25.45
N ASP A 61 -10.34 5.94 24.22
CA ASP A 61 -9.16 5.11 24.00
C ASP A 61 -8.49 5.40 22.65
N ILE A 62 -7.24 4.98 22.51
CA ILE A 62 -6.44 5.07 21.28
C ILE A 62 -5.92 3.67 20.96
N ILE A 63 -6.42 3.11 19.85
CA ILE A 63 -6.02 1.78 19.40
C ILE A 63 -5.21 1.87 18.11
N PRO A 64 -4.20 1.00 17.89
CA PRO A 64 -3.52 0.93 16.62
C PRO A 64 -4.49 0.45 15.54
N LYS A 65 -4.49 1.13 14.40
CA LYS A 65 -5.28 0.74 13.24
C LYS A 65 -4.54 -0.39 12.52
N VAL A 66 -5.16 -1.57 12.48
CA VAL A 66 -4.58 -2.75 11.84
C VAL A 66 -5.13 -2.85 10.42
N GLN A 67 -4.23 -2.81 9.43
CA GLN A 67 -4.57 -3.05 8.03
C GLN A 67 -4.81 -4.56 7.83
N LYS A 68 -5.98 -4.91 7.31
CA LYS A 68 -6.37 -6.30 7.06
C LYS A 68 -6.49 -6.60 5.57
N GLU A 69 -6.70 -7.86 5.22
CA GLU A 69 -6.83 -8.31 3.83
C GLU A 69 -7.92 -7.56 3.06
N ALA A 70 -9.05 -7.26 3.69
CA ALA A 70 -10.11 -6.45 3.09
C ALA A 70 -9.65 -5.02 2.72
N ASN A 71 -8.77 -4.40 3.52
CA ASN A 71 -8.22 -3.07 3.21
C ASN A 71 -7.32 -3.15 1.98
N TRP A 72 -6.41 -4.12 1.99
CA TRP A 72 -5.49 -4.35 0.89
C TRP A 72 -6.19 -4.73 -0.41
N LEU A 73 -7.28 -5.52 -0.34
CA LEU A 73 -8.11 -5.83 -1.49
C LEU A 73 -8.57 -4.55 -2.19
N ILE A 74 -9.20 -3.63 -1.45
CA ILE A 74 -9.68 -2.38 -2.05
C ILE A 74 -8.50 -1.54 -2.57
N GLU A 75 -7.39 -1.47 -1.83
CA GLU A 75 -6.21 -0.73 -2.25
C GLU A 75 -5.68 -1.22 -3.62
N GLU A 76 -5.51 -2.52 -3.80
CA GLU A 76 -4.98 -3.09 -5.05
C GLU A 76 -5.89 -2.80 -6.24
N TYR A 77 -7.20 -2.94 -6.07
CA TYR A 77 -8.15 -2.62 -7.15
C TYR A 77 -8.14 -1.12 -7.48
N MET A 78 -8.07 -0.25 -6.47
CA MET A 78 -7.98 1.19 -6.68
C MET A 78 -6.69 1.59 -7.39
N LEU A 79 -5.55 0.97 -7.05
CA LEU A 79 -4.28 1.20 -7.73
C LEU A 79 -4.36 0.81 -9.21
N ARG A 80 -4.94 -0.36 -9.52
CA ARG A 80 -5.13 -0.83 -10.90
C ARG A 80 -6.07 0.08 -11.67
N ALA A 81 -7.17 0.51 -11.07
CA ALA A 81 -8.11 1.46 -11.68
C ALA A 81 -7.42 2.80 -11.99
N ASN A 82 -6.76 3.40 -11.00
CA ASN A 82 -6.07 4.68 -11.14
C ASN A 82 -4.97 4.63 -12.21
N THR A 83 -4.18 3.56 -12.22
CA THR A 83 -3.13 3.35 -13.24
C THR A 83 -3.72 3.18 -14.64
N SER A 84 -4.86 2.48 -14.75
CA SER A 84 -5.55 2.28 -16.03
C SER A 84 -6.10 3.58 -16.59
N VAL A 85 -6.70 4.42 -15.73
CA VAL A 85 -7.17 5.76 -16.10
C VAL A 85 -6.00 6.64 -16.51
N ALA A 86 -4.89 6.66 -15.76
CA ALA A 86 -3.71 7.45 -16.11
C ALA A 86 -3.14 7.07 -17.48
N ARG A 87 -3.06 5.76 -17.78
CA ARG A 87 -2.63 5.26 -19.10
C ARG A 87 -3.60 5.67 -20.21
N ALA A 88 -4.90 5.59 -19.97
CA ALA A 88 -5.89 6.02 -20.93
C ALA A 88 -5.79 7.53 -21.21
N LEU A 89 -5.67 8.35 -20.16
CA LEU A 89 -5.50 9.80 -20.27
C LEU A 89 -4.26 10.16 -21.10
N ASP A 90 -3.14 9.47 -20.91
CA ASP A 90 -1.91 9.68 -21.69
C ASP A 90 -2.15 9.41 -23.19
N VAL A 91 -2.82 8.31 -23.52
CA VAL A 91 -3.19 7.95 -24.90
C VAL A 91 -4.09 9.00 -25.54
N TYR A 92 -5.16 9.43 -24.85
CA TYR A 92 -6.11 10.40 -25.38
C TYR A 92 -5.49 11.81 -25.51
N THR A 93 -4.64 12.20 -24.57
CA THR A 93 -3.91 13.48 -24.61
C THR A 93 -2.93 13.51 -25.79
N LYS A 94 -2.15 12.43 -26.01
CA LYS A 94 -1.22 12.32 -27.15
C LYS A 94 -1.95 12.38 -28.50
N LYS A 95 -3.17 11.84 -28.57
CA LYS A 95 -4.05 11.93 -29.75
C LYS A 95 -4.78 13.26 -29.87
N LYS A 96 -4.56 14.21 -28.95
CA LYS A 96 -5.24 15.51 -28.87
C LYS A 96 -6.77 15.42 -28.80
N LEU A 97 -7.28 14.32 -28.23
CA LEU A 97 -8.72 14.08 -28.08
C LEU A 97 -9.28 14.71 -26.81
N ILE A 98 -8.43 14.92 -25.79
CA ILE A 98 -8.75 15.60 -24.53
C ILE A 98 -7.58 16.52 -24.12
N PRO A 99 -7.82 17.53 -23.27
CA PRO A 99 -6.75 18.30 -22.62
C PRO A 99 -5.87 17.43 -21.73
N ALA A 100 -4.68 17.93 -21.39
CA ALA A 100 -3.78 17.26 -20.46
C ALA A 100 -4.46 17.03 -19.10
N GLY A 101 -4.37 15.79 -18.61
CA GLY A 101 -4.87 15.40 -17.30
C GLY A 101 -3.90 15.77 -16.17
N VAL A 102 -4.40 15.70 -14.93
CA VAL A 102 -3.57 15.84 -13.72
C VAL A 102 -3.05 14.47 -13.33
N TYR A 103 -1.75 14.37 -13.10
CA TYR A 103 -1.07 13.14 -12.68
C TYR A 103 -0.55 13.27 -11.25
N ARG A 104 -0.47 12.13 -10.56
CA ARG A 104 0.24 12.02 -9.29
C ARG A 104 1.61 11.41 -9.57
N ASP A 105 2.65 12.19 -9.32
CA ASP A 105 4.05 11.79 -9.55
C ASP A 105 4.81 11.79 -8.21
N HIS A 106 5.74 10.85 -8.05
CA HIS A 106 6.61 10.72 -6.87
C HIS A 106 8.04 10.50 -7.37
N ASP A 107 8.94 11.42 -7.02
CA ASP A 107 10.34 11.37 -7.43
C ASP A 107 11.09 10.18 -6.81
N VAL A 108 12.19 9.79 -7.45
CA VAL A 108 13.09 8.76 -6.91
C VAL A 108 13.73 9.23 -5.60
N PRO A 109 14.00 8.31 -4.64
CA PRO A 109 14.65 8.67 -3.39
C PRO A 109 16.04 9.27 -3.62
N ASP A 110 16.37 10.32 -2.86
CA ASP A 110 17.69 10.93 -2.85
C ASP A 110 18.72 9.99 -2.20
N MET A 111 19.79 9.67 -2.94
CA MET A 111 20.86 8.79 -2.48
C MET A 111 21.55 9.29 -1.20
N ALA A 112 21.74 10.60 -1.04
CA ALA A 112 22.36 11.15 0.17
C ALA A 112 21.46 10.92 1.40
N LYS A 113 20.13 11.03 1.24
CA LYS A 113 19.16 10.74 2.32
C LYS A 113 19.14 9.26 2.67
N LEU A 114 19.24 8.38 1.67
CA LEU A 114 19.31 6.93 1.88
C LEU A 114 20.59 6.52 2.64
N GLU A 115 21.73 7.13 2.31
CA GLU A 115 22.98 6.91 3.05
C GLU A 115 22.87 7.39 4.49
N GLN A 116 22.34 8.60 4.70
CA GLN A 116 22.11 9.14 6.05
C GLN A 116 21.17 8.26 6.88
N PHE A 117 20.10 7.75 6.27
CA PHE A 117 19.19 6.80 6.92
C PHE A 117 19.93 5.52 7.32
N ARG A 118 20.72 4.94 6.41
CA ARG A 118 21.50 3.73 6.69
C ARG A 118 22.48 3.93 7.84
N ASP A 119 23.21 5.03 7.85
CA ASP A 119 24.16 5.33 8.93
C ASP A 119 23.45 5.48 10.28
N SER A 120 22.27 6.08 10.28
CA SER A 120 21.43 6.21 11.48
C SER A 120 20.93 4.83 11.94
N ALA A 121 20.44 4.00 11.02
CA ALA A 121 19.97 2.65 11.31
C ALA A 121 21.08 1.75 11.86
N LEU A 122 22.29 1.82 11.31
CA LEU A 122 23.45 1.06 11.78
C LEU A 122 23.83 1.42 13.22
N LYS A 123 23.74 2.70 13.59
CA LYS A 123 23.99 3.16 14.97
C LYS A 123 22.95 2.64 15.98
N LEU A 124 21.73 2.39 15.51
CA LEU A 124 20.61 1.89 16.32
C LEU A 124 20.51 0.35 16.33
N GLY A 125 21.54 -0.36 15.84
CA GLY A 125 21.57 -1.82 15.83
C GLY A 125 20.99 -2.47 14.57
N GLY A 126 20.68 -1.69 13.53
CA GLY A 126 20.16 -2.15 12.24
C GLY A 126 21.20 -2.83 11.34
N HIS A 127 22.06 -3.69 11.88
CA HIS A 127 23.20 -4.31 11.17
C HIS A 127 22.78 -5.21 9.99
N LYS A 128 21.50 -5.55 9.88
CA LYS A 128 20.93 -6.31 8.75
C LYS A 128 20.64 -5.44 7.51
N LEU A 129 20.64 -4.11 7.64
CA LEU A 129 20.37 -3.20 6.53
C LEU A 129 21.54 -3.19 5.55
N LYS A 130 21.29 -3.72 4.35
CA LYS A 130 22.28 -3.73 3.24
C LYS A 130 22.51 -2.32 2.71
N LYS A 131 23.66 -2.12 2.06
CA LYS A 131 23.94 -0.86 1.36
C LYS A 131 23.02 -0.73 0.14
N ILE A 132 22.48 0.46 -0.07
CA ILE A 132 21.68 0.81 -1.25
C ILE A 132 22.62 1.57 -2.18
N ASP A 133 23.00 0.97 -3.32
CA ASP A 133 23.91 1.58 -4.28
C ASP A 133 23.18 2.30 -5.42
N LYS A 134 21.91 1.95 -5.66
CA LYS A 134 21.05 2.59 -6.65
C LYS A 134 19.62 2.80 -6.11
N PRO A 135 18.90 3.86 -6.52
CA PRO A 135 17.55 4.14 -6.02
C PRO A 135 16.57 2.97 -6.23
N GLU A 136 16.71 2.22 -7.33
CA GLU A 136 15.82 1.10 -7.66
C GLU A 136 15.97 -0.08 -6.69
N GLN A 137 17.10 -0.18 -5.98
CA GLN A 137 17.32 -1.21 -4.96
C GLN A 137 16.70 -0.84 -3.61
N ALA A 138 16.41 0.45 -3.39
CA ALA A 138 15.99 0.97 -2.10
C ALA A 138 14.76 0.23 -1.59
N ALA A 139 13.76 0.04 -2.45
CA ALA A 139 12.51 -0.58 -2.05
C ALA A 139 12.66 -2.01 -1.55
N LYS A 140 13.37 -2.84 -2.33
CA LYS A 140 13.63 -4.24 -1.96
C LYS A 140 14.40 -4.33 -0.65
N ILE A 141 15.48 -3.55 -0.51
CA ILE A 141 16.34 -3.58 0.67
C ILE A 141 15.59 -3.09 1.92
N LEU A 142 14.74 -2.08 1.77
CA LEU A 142 13.93 -1.55 2.87
C LEU A 142 12.83 -2.54 3.28
N ASN A 143 12.13 -3.18 2.35
CA ASN A 143 11.15 -4.23 2.68
C ASN A 143 11.80 -5.42 3.40
N ASP A 144 12.92 -5.93 2.87
CA ASP A 144 13.72 -6.99 3.50
C ASP A 144 14.11 -6.63 4.95
N PHE A 145 14.44 -5.34 5.18
CA PHE A 145 14.84 -4.84 6.49
C PHE A 145 13.66 -4.68 7.46
N LEU A 146 12.52 -4.21 6.97
CA LEU A 146 11.30 -4.00 7.76
C LEU A 146 10.52 -5.31 8.01
N GLY A 147 10.90 -6.42 7.35
CA GLY A 147 10.21 -7.71 7.47
C GLY A 147 8.87 -7.74 6.76
N SER A 148 8.74 -6.93 5.70
CA SER A 148 7.56 -6.82 4.83
C SER A 148 7.71 -7.64 3.56
#